data_AF-B2JL87-F1
#
_entry.id   AF-B2JL87-F1
#
_cell.length_a   1.000
_cell.length_b   1.000
_cell.length_c   1.000
_cell.angle_alpha   90.00
_cell.angle_beta   90.00
_cell.angle_gamma   90.00
#
_symmetry.space_group_name_H-M   'P 1'
#
loop_
_entity.id
_entity.type
_entity.pdbx_description
1 polymer ?
#
loop_
_entity_poly.entity_id
_entity_poly.type
_entity_poly.pdbx_seq_one_letter_code
_entity_poly.pdbx_strand_id
1 'polypeptide(L)'
;MMGWSVGQLFARDLTANTVEVEMATVLAPTRAAWARVTFNTERAMSEREALFKKGLHCVGIWHIHPESSPSPSTEDRLLAREHALAARPQLAGIVFVIVGTAQPPAGLRVWVDDGVDLHEAISDEIKQ
;
A
#
# COMPACT_ATOMS: atom_id res chain seq x y z
N MET A 1 20.67 -9.57 -2.43
CA MET A 1 20.53 -8.16 -2.85
C MET A 1 19.05 -7.88 -2.93
N MET A 2 18.48 -7.18 -1.94
CA MET A 2 17.03 -6.93 -1.89
C MET A 2 16.72 -5.86 -2.95
N GLY A 3 16.03 -6.26 -4.02
CA GLY A 3 15.61 -5.34 -5.07
C GLY A 3 14.38 -4.57 -4.62
N TRP A 4 14.39 -3.25 -4.81
CA TRP A 4 13.25 -2.37 -4.54
C TRP A 4 11.97 -2.94 -5.17
N SER A 5 11.03 -3.36 -4.34
CA SER A 5 9.76 -3.98 -4.76
C SER A 5 8.61 -3.07 -4.39
N VAL A 6 7.59 -3.06 -5.23
CA VAL A 6 6.32 -2.38 -5.03
C VAL A 6 5.20 -3.31 -5.46
N GLY A 7 4.01 -3.12 -4.94
CA GLY A 7 2.85 -3.90 -5.35
C GLY A 7 1.54 -3.35 -4.86
N GLN A 8 0.47 -4.10 -5.07
CA GLN A 8 -0.89 -3.68 -4.77
C GLN A 8 -1.47 -4.55 -3.66
N LEU A 9 -2.33 -3.97 -2.83
CA LEU A 9 -3.02 -4.63 -1.72
C LEU A 9 -4.47 -4.81 -2.10
N PHE A 10 -5.02 -6.00 -1.83
CA PHE A 10 -6.40 -6.35 -2.18
C PHE A 10 -7.15 -6.93 -0.99
N ALA A 11 -8.42 -6.55 -0.90
CA ALA A 11 -9.38 -7.05 0.07
C ALA A 11 -10.66 -7.50 -0.65
N ARG A 12 -11.39 -8.45 -0.04
CA ARG A 12 -12.64 -8.97 -0.57
C ARG A 12 -13.86 -8.25 -0.01
N ASP A 13 -13.86 -8.01 1.31
CA ASP A 13 -14.92 -7.30 2.00
C ASP A 13 -14.46 -5.87 2.33
N LEU A 14 -15.21 -4.89 1.83
CA LEU A 14 -15.01 -3.46 2.10
C LEU A 14 -16.13 -2.87 2.97
N THR A 15 -17.04 -3.70 3.45
CA THR A 15 -18.23 -3.30 4.22
C THR A 15 -18.04 -3.45 5.73
N ALA A 16 -17.07 -4.27 6.14
CA ALA A 16 -16.67 -4.41 7.54
C ALA A 16 -15.94 -3.16 8.06
N ASN A 17 -15.93 -3.01 9.39
CA ASN A 17 -15.15 -1.96 10.06
C ASN A 17 -13.63 -2.23 10.03
N THR A 18 -13.19 -3.35 9.49
CA THR A 18 -11.78 -3.74 9.37
C THR A 18 -11.48 -4.06 7.91
N VAL A 19 -10.38 -3.50 7.39
CA VAL A 19 -9.85 -3.86 6.07
C VAL A 19 -8.89 -5.03 6.24
N GLU A 20 -9.34 -6.22 5.87
CA GLU A 20 -8.49 -7.42 5.82
C GLU A 20 -7.82 -7.52 4.45
N VAL A 21 -6.50 -7.34 4.41
CA VAL A 21 -5.72 -7.54 3.19
C VAL A 21 -5.54 -9.03 2.95
N GLU A 22 -6.29 -9.57 1.99
CA GLU A 22 -6.24 -10.99 1.59
C GLU A 22 -5.07 -11.27 0.62
N MET A 23 -4.68 -10.29 -0.18
CA MET A 23 -3.64 -10.47 -1.20
C MET A 23 -2.76 -9.24 -1.37
N ALA A 24 -1.45 -9.47 -1.38
CA ALA A 24 -0.44 -8.49 -1.79
C ALA A 24 0.24 -9.00 -3.06
N THR A 25 0.11 -8.28 -4.17
CA THR A 25 0.77 -8.62 -5.44
C THR A 25 2.14 -7.94 -5.53
N VAL A 26 2.97 -8.32 -6.49
CA VAL A 26 4.25 -7.64 -6.80
C VAL A 26 4.16 -7.08 -8.21
N LEU A 27 4.37 -5.78 -8.35
CA LEU A 27 4.57 -5.12 -9.63
C LEU A 27 6.06 -5.04 -9.93
N ALA A 28 6.44 -5.30 -11.19
CA ALA A 28 7.81 -5.06 -11.60
C ALA A 28 8.09 -3.53 -11.58
N PRO A 29 9.08 -3.05 -10.81
CA PRO A 29 9.43 -1.64 -10.79
C PRO A 29 9.96 -1.21 -12.17
N THR A 30 9.46 -0.10 -12.69
CA THR A 30 10.00 0.52 -13.93
C THR A 30 11.17 1.45 -13.61
N ARG A 31 11.16 2.06 -12.41
CA ARG A 31 12.28 2.77 -11.81
C ARG A 31 12.18 2.65 -10.31
N ALA A 32 13.29 2.38 -9.65
CA ALA A 32 13.39 2.43 -8.20
C ALA A 32 14.48 3.42 -7.79
N ALA A 33 14.08 4.48 -7.10
CA ALA A 33 14.97 5.34 -6.34
C ALA A 33 14.54 5.29 -4.87
N TRP A 34 15.47 5.61 -3.97
CA TRP A 34 15.31 5.56 -2.50
C TRP A 34 13.94 6.05 -1.97
N ALA A 35 13.37 7.11 -2.58
CA ALA A 35 12.11 7.73 -2.18
C ALA A 35 11.02 7.69 -3.26
N ARG A 36 11.22 6.95 -4.35
CA ARG A 36 10.24 6.92 -5.45
C ARG A 36 10.29 5.60 -6.18
N VAL A 37 9.24 4.80 -5.99
CA VAL A 37 8.98 3.66 -6.85
C VAL A 37 7.99 4.08 -7.94
N THR A 38 8.38 3.91 -9.18
CA THR A 38 7.44 3.96 -10.30
C THR A 38 7.24 2.54 -10.82
N PHE A 39 6.00 2.22 -11.16
CA PHE A 39 5.62 0.95 -11.76
C PHE A 39 4.83 1.22 -13.05
N ASN A 40 4.67 0.19 -13.87
CA ASN A 40 3.85 0.28 -15.07
C ASN A 40 2.37 0.37 -14.65
N THR A 41 1.74 1.53 -14.89
CA THR A 41 0.36 1.82 -14.52
C THR A 41 -0.66 1.00 -15.31
N GLU A 42 -0.41 0.72 -16.60
CA GLU A 42 -1.27 -0.14 -17.42
C GLU A 42 -1.30 -1.56 -16.88
N ARG A 43 -0.14 -2.10 -16.50
CA ARG A 43 -0.04 -3.42 -15.85
C ARG A 43 -0.77 -3.43 -14.52
N ALA A 44 -0.61 -2.39 -13.70
CA ALA A 44 -1.31 -2.26 -12.43
C ALA A 44 -2.84 -2.24 -12.64
N MET A 45 -3.34 -1.50 -13.63
CA MET A 45 -4.78 -1.45 -13.94
C MET A 45 -5.31 -2.79 -14.44
N SER A 46 -4.56 -3.46 -15.33
CA SER A 46 -4.94 -4.79 -15.82
C SER A 46 -5.01 -5.82 -14.69
N GLU A 47 -4.08 -5.76 -13.74
CA GLU A 47 -4.11 -6.59 -12.54
C GLU A 47 -5.34 -6.28 -11.67
N ARG A 48 -5.66 -5.00 -11.44
CA ARG A 48 -6.87 -4.60 -10.70
C ARG A 48 -8.13 -5.13 -11.36
N GLU A 49 -8.27 -5.01 -12.67
CA GLU A 49 -9.44 -5.47 -13.40
C GLU A 49 -9.58 -7.01 -13.32
N ALA A 50 -8.47 -7.74 -13.47
CA ALA A 50 -8.46 -9.19 -13.41
C ALA A 50 -8.83 -9.72 -12.00
N LEU A 51 -8.36 -9.05 -10.94
CA LEU A 51 -8.66 -9.41 -9.56
C LEU A 51 -10.06 -8.95 -9.13
N PHE A 52 -10.53 -7.80 -9.63
CA PHE A 52 -11.90 -7.34 -9.41
C PHE A 52 -12.93 -8.34 -9.95
N LYS A 53 -12.69 -8.93 -11.12
CA LYS A 53 -13.52 -10.03 -11.67
C LYS A 53 -13.59 -11.27 -10.77
N LYS A 54 -12.67 -11.40 -9.80
CA LYS A 54 -12.61 -12.47 -8.80
C LYS A 54 -13.09 -12.02 -7.40
N GLY A 55 -13.68 -10.83 -7.32
CA GLY A 55 -14.17 -10.22 -6.08
C GLY A 55 -13.07 -9.67 -5.17
N LEU A 56 -11.88 -9.36 -5.72
CA LEU A 56 -10.79 -8.73 -4.99
C LEU A 56 -10.67 -7.26 -5.40
N HIS A 57 -10.87 -6.36 -4.45
CA HIS A 57 -10.82 -4.92 -4.63
C HIS A 57 -9.45 -4.39 -4.24
N CYS A 58 -8.84 -3.57 -5.09
CA CYS A 58 -7.57 -2.92 -4.75
C CYS A 58 -7.81 -1.86 -3.68
N VAL A 59 -7.24 -2.06 -2.49
CA VAL A 59 -7.37 -1.15 -1.34
C VAL A 59 -6.11 -0.37 -1.04
N GLY A 60 -5.00 -0.67 -1.72
CA GLY A 60 -3.72 -0.08 -1.34
C GLY A 60 -2.52 -0.40 -2.21
N ILE A 61 -1.40 0.17 -1.80
CA ILE A 61 -0.08 -0.03 -2.40
C ILE A 61 0.92 -0.33 -1.28
N TRP A 62 1.91 -1.16 -1.57
CA TRP A 62 3.03 -1.39 -0.67
C TRP A 62 4.36 -1.27 -1.40
N HIS A 63 5.42 -0.93 -0.69
CA HIS A 63 6.79 -1.02 -1.20
C HIS A 63 7.80 -1.27 -0.08
N ILE A 64 9.05 -1.56 -0.46
CA ILE A 64 10.12 -1.85 0.51
C ILE A 64 11.07 -0.67 0.69
N HIS A 65 11.54 -0.48 1.92
CA HIS A 65 12.69 0.36 2.26
C HIS A 65 13.83 -0.52 2.81
N PRO A 66 15.10 -0.12 2.65
CA PRO A 66 16.24 -0.80 3.27
C PRO A 66 16.32 -0.55 4.79
N GLU A 67 15.61 0.46 5.27
CA GLU A 67 15.55 0.87 6.68
C GLU A 67 14.99 -0.24 7.57
N SER A 68 15.47 -0.33 8.81
CA SER A 68 14.99 -1.33 9.78
C SER A 68 13.56 -1.06 10.22
N SER A 69 13.29 0.17 10.68
CA SER A 69 11.96 0.67 10.99
C SER A 69 11.67 1.85 10.06
N PRO A 70 10.87 1.66 9.00
CA PRO A 70 10.75 2.65 7.95
C PRO A 70 9.85 3.82 8.36
N SER A 71 10.12 4.98 7.77
CA SER A 71 9.24 6.15 7.84
C SER A 71 8.91 6.64 6.43
N PRO A 72 7.69 7.13 6.17
CA PRO A 72 7.36 7.59 4.84
C PRO A 72 8.13 8.87 4.53
N SER A 73 8.75 8.94 3.35
CA SER A 73 9.32 10.17 2.82
C SER A 73 8.22 11.18 2.45
N THR A 74 8.60 12.40 2.06
CA THR A 74 7.64 13.37 1.53
C THR A 74 7.00 12.85 0.24
N GLU A 75 7.79 12.21 -0.62
CA GLU A 75 7.37 11.64 -1.88
C GLU A 75 6.38 10.48 -1.66
N ASP A 76 6.59 9.63 -0.65
CA ASP A 76 5.65 8.55 -0.31
C ASP A 76 4.28 9.11 0.10
N ARG A 77 4.27 10.21 0.88
CA ARG A 77 3.02 10.86 1.30
C ARG A 77 2.30 11.51 0.13
N LEU A 78 3.03 12.15 -0.78
CA LEU A 78 2.46 12.74 -1.99
C LEU A 78 1.87 11.66 -2.90
N LEU A 79 2.60 10.58 -3.12
CA LEU A 79 2.11 9.42 -3.88
C LEU A 79 0.84 8.86 -3.22
N ALA A 80 0.81 8.77 -1.90
CA ALA A 80 -0.37 8.33 -1.18
C ALA A 80 -1.58 9.23 -1.39
N ARG A 81 -1.39 10.55 -1.29
CA ARG A 81 -2.43 11.54 -1.56
C ARG A 81 -2.95 11.45 -2.99
N GLU A 82 -2.07 11.35 -3.99
CA GLU A 82 -2.47 11.22 -5.39
C GLU A 82 -3.34 9.99 -5.63
N HIS A 83 -2.95 8.85 -5.06
CA HIS A 83 -3.73 7.62 -5.16
C HIS A 83 -5.06 7.68 -4.39
N ALA A 84 -5.08 8.29 -3.20
CA ALA A 84 -6.30 8.50 -2.44
C ALA A 84 -7.30 9.33 -3.24
N LEU A 85 -6.87 10.47 -3.77
CA LEU A 85 -7.70 11.36 -4.59
C LEU A 85 -8.25 10.65 -5.83
N ALA A 86 -7.44 9.85 -6.51
CA ALA A 86 -7.87 9.07 -7.67
C ALA A 86 -8.89 7.96 -7.31
N ALA A 87 -8.79 7.40 -6.11
CA ALA A 87 -9.67 6.32 -5.63
C ALA A 87 -10.97 6.81 -4.98
N ARG A 88 -11.11 8.11 -4.67
CA ARG A 88 -12.29 8.71 -4.00
C ARG A 88 -13.66 8.27 -4.52
N PRO A 89 -13.89 8.05 -5.83
CA PRO A 89 -15.19 7.59 -6.30
C PRO A 89 -15.58 6.19 -5.82
N GLN A 90 -14.63 5.42 -5.28
CA GLN A 90 -14.78 4.00 -4.93
C GLN A 90 -14.41 3.71 -3.48
N LEU A 91 -13.46 4.45 -2.90
CA LEU A 91 -12.93 4.21 -1.56
C LEU A 91 -12.88 5.52 -0.76
N ALA A 92 -13.14 5.40 0.56
CA ALA A 92 -12.99 6.51 1.50
C ALA A 92 -11.52 6.90 1.74
N GLY A 93 -10.59 5.98 1.44
CA GLY A 93 -9.17 6.19 1.54
C GLY A 93 -8.43 4.99 0.99
N ILE A 94 -7.11 5.09 0.95
CA ILE A 94 -6.24 4.04 0.43
C ILE A 94 -5.18 3.67 1.45
N VAL A 95 -4.93 2.37 1.60
CA VAL A 95 -3.93 1.83 2.52
C VAL A 95 -2.56 1.91 1.86
N PHE A 96 -1.58 2.38 2.62
CA PHE A 96 -0.17 2.37 2.25
C PHE A 96 0.65 1.60 3.26
N VAL A 97 1.58 0.79 2.76
CA VAL A 97 2.47 -0.04 3.57
C VAL A 97 3.91 0.11 3.10
N ILE A 98 4.81 0.48 4.01
CA ILE A 98 6.25 0.37 3.79
C ILE A 98 6.78 -0.79 4.61
N VAL A 99 7.51 -1.68 3.94
CA VAL A 99 8.15 -2.85 4.54
C VAL A 99 9.65 -2.57 4.69
N GLY A 100 10.11 -2.49 5.93
CA GLY A 100 11.52 -2.41 6.29
C GLY A 100 12.13 -3.78 6.56
N THR A 101 13.30 -3.78 7.21
CA THR A 101 14.07 -5.00 7.47
C THR A 101 13.88 -5.59 8.87
N ALA A 102 13.30 -4.85 9.83
CA ALA A 102 12.92 -5.42 11.12
C ALA A 102 11.70 -6.36 11.00
N GLN A 103 11.48 -7.19 12.02
CA GLN A 103 10.25 -8.00 12.10
C GLN A 103 9.03 -7.10 12.36
N PRO A 104 7.84 -7.46 11.84
CA PRO A 104 6.59 -6.83 12.25
C PRO A 104 6.38 -6.92 13.77
N PRO A 105 5.75 -5.90 14.40
CA PRO A 105 5.24 -4.69 13.74
C PRO A 105 6.31 -3.63 13.46
N ALA A 106 7.50 -3.70 14.08
CA ALA A 106 8.51 -2.66 14.01
C ALA A 106 9.05 -2.38 12.59
N GLY A 107 9.08 -3.41 11.74
CA GLY A 107 9.46 -3.29 10.33
C GLY A 107 8.33 -2.91 9.39
N LEU A 108 7.12 -2.68 9.88
CA LEU A 108 6.00 -2.23 9.05
C LEU A 108 5.62 -0.81 9.43
N ARG A 109 5.48 0.03 8.40
CA ARG A 109 4.79 1.31 8.53
C ARG A 109 3.53 1.26 7.71
N VAL A 110 2.39 1.43 8.37
CA VAL A 110 1.06 1.37 7.76
C VAL A 110 0.34 2.68 8.01
N TRP A 111 -0.31 3.22 6.97
CA TRP A 111 -1.19 4.38 7.11
C TRP A 111 -2.31 4.34 6.07
N VAL A 112 -3.33 5.15 6.30
CA VAL A 112 -4.38 5.46 5.33
C VAL A 112 -4.30 6.93 4.96
N ASP A 113 -4.34 7.23 3.67
CA ASP A 113 -4.63 8.60 3.21
C ASP A 113 -6.08 8.62 2.69
N ASP A 114 -6.90 9.50 3.23
CA ASP A 114 -8.34 9.63 2.89
C ASP A 114 -8.61 10.75 1.85
N GLY A 115 -7.54 11.33 1.30
CA GLY A 115 -7.61 12.45 0.39
C GLY A 115 -7.67 13.82 1.08
N VAL A 116 -7.76 13.87 2.41
CA VAL A 116 -7.72 15.10 3.25
C VAL A 116 -6.60 15.01 4.27
N ASP A 117 -6.54 13.93 5.04
CA ASP A 117 -5.59 13.68 6.12
C ASP A 117 -4.88 12.33 5.94
N LEU A 118 -3.75 12.21 6.63
CA LEU A 118 -3.00 10.97 6.75
C LEU A 118 -3.23 10.41 8.16
N HIS A 119 -3.74 9.18 8.21
CA HIS A 119 -4.04 8.45 9.45
C HIS A 119 -3.03 7.31 9.61
N GLU A 120 -2.05 7.49 10.50
CA GLU A 120 -1.07 6.45 10.78
C GLU A 120 -1.69 5.33 11.63
N ALA A 121 -1.35 4.08 11.31
CA ALA A 121 -1.75 2.95 12.12
C ALA A 121 -1.05 3.03 13.48
N ILE A 122 -1.84 2.89 14.55
CA ILE A 122 -1.32 2.70 15.89
C ILE A 122 -1.13 1.19 16.06
N SER A 123 0.10 0.77 16.39
CA SER A 123 0.39 -0.62 16.70
C SER A 123 -0.26 -0.97 18.04
N ASP A 124 -1.48 -1.49 18.02
CA ASP A 124 -2.02 -2.20 19.16
C ASP A 124 -1.46 -3.62 19.16
N GLU A 125 -0.93 -4.07 20.30
CA GLU A 125 -0.54 -5.46 20.49
C GLU A 125 -1.75 -6.34 20.19
N ILE A 126 -1.70 -7.09 19.08
CA ILE A 126 -2.61 -8.21 18.86
C ILE A 126 -2.29 -9.19 19.99
N LYS A 127 -3.13 -9.18 21.03
CA LYS A 127 -3.15 -10.24 22.03
C LYS A 127 -3.48 -11.53 21.27
N GLN A 128 -2.45 -12.34 21.04
CA GLN A 128 -2.61 -13.74 20.63
C GLN A 128 -3.27 -14.53 21.75
#